data_AF-A0A3N5CTA6-F1
#
_entry.id   AF-A0A3N5CTA6-F1
#
_cell.length_a   1.000
_cell.length_b   1.000
_cell.length_c   1.000
_cell.angle_alpha   90.00
_cell.angle_beta   90.00
_cell.angle_gamma   90.00
#
_symmetry.space_group_name_H-M   'P 1'
#
loop_
_entity.id
_entity.type
_entity.pdbx_description
1 polymer ?
#
loop_
_entity_poly.entity_id
_entity_poly.type
_entity_poly.pdbx_seq_one_letter_code
_entity_poly.pdbx_strand_id
1 'polypeptide(L)'
;MLDSEFLILAFVVNVLVTFVSAFAATRNRQEWSARRVILVASLPGPMLLATAAIILFIRVQWLEFANPEACGFDMCGFAIVGVVMGLLAAVICFIVNLLPALLGGRLAK
;
A
#
# COMPACT_ATOMS: atom_id res chain seq x y z
N MET A 1 -13.74 6.76 -15.52
CA MET A 1 -13.50 5.41 -16.03
C MET A 1 -12.02 5.10 -15.91
N LEU A 2 -11.56 4.89 -14.68
CA LEU A 2 -10.33 4.14 -14.41
C LEU A 2 -10.89 2.76 -14.09
N ASP A 3 -11.17 2.02 -15.15
CA ASP A 3 -12.06 0.88 -15.07
C ASP A 3 -11.34 -0.25 -14.37
N SER A 4 -12.10 -1.11 -13.70
CA SER A 4 -11.65 -2.23 -12.87
C SER A 4 -10.41 -2.99 -13.38
N GLU A 5 -10.21 -3.07 -14.69
CA GLU A 5 -9.03 -3.67 -15.34
C GLU A 5 -7.70 -3.05 -14.89
N PHE A 6 -7.62 -1.73 -14.76
CA PHE A 6 -6.39 -1.06 -14.31
C PHE A 6 -6.08 -1.40 -12.85
N LEU A 7 -7.12 -1.47 -12.00
CA LEU A 7 -6.97 -1.85 -10.58
C LEU A 7 -6.55 -3.31 -10.43
N ILE A 8 -7.12 -4.21 -11.25
CA ILE A 8 -6.73 -5.62 -11.29
C ILE A 8 -5.29 -5.75 -11.74
N LEU A 9 -4.90 -5.06 -12.81
CA LEU A 9 -3.52 -5.10 -13.32
C LEU A 9 -2.52 -4.56 -12.30
N ALA A 10 -2.82 -3.42 -11.67
CA ALA A 10 -1.99 -2.85 -10.61
C ALA A 10 -1.85 -3.81 -9.41
N PHE A 11 -2.94 -4.48 -9.03
CA PHE A 11 -2.93 -5.49 -7.97
C PHE A 11 -2.07 -6.70 -8.34
N VAL A 12 -2.23 -7.26 -9.55
CA VAL A 12 -1.44 -8.40 -10.03
C VAL A 12 0.06 -8.05 -10.07
N VAL A 13 0.41 -6.87 -10.59
CA VAL A 13 1.79 -6.39 -10.64
C VAL A 13 2.36 -6.26 -9.22
N ASN A 14 1.62 -5.68 -8.28
CA ASN A 14 2.05 -5.57 -6.88
C ASN A 14 2.33 -6.94 -6.24
N VAL A 15 1.45 -7.92 -6.46
CA VAL A 15 1.62 -9.30 -5.97
C VAL A 15 2.88 -9.95 -6.57
N LEU A 16 3.09 -9.79 -7.88
CA LEU A 16 4.27 -10.33 -8.57
C LEU A 16 5.57 -9.68 -8.08
N VAL A 17 5.60 -8.35 -7.95
CA VAL A 17 6.76 -7.62 -7.43
C VAL A 17 7.08 -8.07 -6.01
N THR A 18 6.06 -8.25 -5.17
CA THR A 18 6.22 -8.77 -3.80
C THR A 18 6.80 -10.19 -3.77
N PHE A 19 6.33 -11.06 -4.67
CA PHE A 19 6.85 -12.42 -4.77
C PHE A 19 8.31 -12.43 -5.22
N VAL A 20 8.64 -11.68 -6.28
CA VAL A 20 9.99 -11.62 -6.84
C VAL A 20 10.97 -10.96 -5.88
N SER A 21 10.55 -9.87 -5.21
CA SER A 21 11.38 -9.19 -4.22
C SER A 21 11.64 -10.09 -3.01
N ALA A 22 10.63 -10.81 -2.54
CA ALA A 22 10.81 -11.81 -1.49
C ALA A 22 11.80 -12.90 -1.96
N PHE A 23 11.57 -13.52 -3.12
CA PHE A 23 12.42 -14.58 -3.66
C PHE A 23 13.89 -14.13 -3.81
N ALA A 24 14.12 -12.99 -4.47
CA ALA A 24 15.47 -12.45 -4.68
C ALA A 24 16.15 -12.11 -3.35
N ALA A 25 15.44 -11.43 -2.45
CA ALA A 25 15.97 -11.05 -1.15
C ALA A 25 16.20 -12.28 -0.25
N THR A 26 15.44 -13.36 -0.43
CA THR A 26 15.64 -14.63 0.28
C THR A 26 16.82 -15.44 -0.20
N ARG A 27 17.13 -15.37 -1.50
CA ARG A 27 18.26 -16.06 -2.11
C ARG A 27 19.59 -15.36 -1.82
N ASN A 28 19.57 -14.03 -1.74
CA ASN A 28 20.77 -13.21 -1.50
C ASN A 28 20.98 -12.85 -0.02
N ARG A 29 20.43 -13.65 0.91
CA ARG A 29 20.52 -13.40 2.36
C ARG A 29 21.93 -13.67 2.86
N GLN A 30 22.80 -12.65 2.85
CA GLN A 30 24.10 -12.78 3.50
C GLN A 30 24.01 -12.66 5.04
N GLU A 31 23.08 -11.88 5.61
CA GLU A 31 23.02 -11.69 7.08
C GLU A 31 21.60 -11.57 7.68
N TRP A 32 20.54 -11.56 6.87
CA TRP A 32 19.21 -11.19 7.34
C TRP A 32 18.36 -12.40 7.71
N SER A 33 17.65 -12.30 8.85
CA SER A 33 16.72 -13.35 9.27
C SER A 33 15.56 -13.49 8.27
N ALA A 34 15.09 -14.73 8.08
CA ALA A 34 14.11 -15.01 7.05
C ALA A 34 12.79 -14.23 7.20
N ARG A 35 12.39 -13.98 8.44
CA ARG A 35 11.19 -13.20 8.76
C ARG A 35 11.33 -11.73 8.36
N ARG A 36 12.49 -11.11 8.60
CA ARG A 36 12.72 -9.69 8.26
C ARG A 36 12.63 -9.46 6.75
N VAL A 37 13.21 -10.35 5.96
CA VAL A 37 13.17 -10.23 4.50
C VAL A 37 11.74 -10.32 3.95
N ILE A 38 10.92 -11.24 4.48
CA ILE A 38 9.53 -11.41 4.04
C ILE A 38 8.68 -10.18 4.40
N LEU A 39 8.88 -9.63 5.61
CA LEU A 39 8.21 -8.39 6.03
C LEU A 39 8.63 -7.19 5.19
N VAL A 40 9.91 -7.07 4.84
CA VAL A 40 10.41 -5.97 4.02
C VAL A 40 9.92 -6.06 2.58
N ALA A 41 9.82 -7.28 2.02
CA ALA A 41 9.31 -7.50 0.68
C ALA A 41 7.82 -7.15 0.53
N SER A 42 7.02 -7.27 1.59
CA SER A 42 5.57 -7.00 1.56
C SER A 42 5.18 -5.54 1.83
N LEU A 43 6.13 -4.69 2.25
CA LEU A 43 5.91 -3.28 2.61
C LEU A 43 5.73 -2.28 1.45
N PRO A 44 6.34 -2.42 0.25
CA PRO A 44 6.35 -1.34 -0.75
C PRO A 44 4.96 -0.91 -1.21
N GLY A 45 4.10 -1.86 -1.58
CA GLY A 45 2.72 -1.60 -2.01
C GLY A 45 1.87 -0.88 -0.94
N PRO A 46 1.73 -1.43 0.28
CA PRO A 46 0.94 -0.80 1.32
C PRO A 46 1.54 0.53 1.81
N MET A 47 2.87 0.72 1.77
CA MET A 47 3.46 2.02 2.04
C MET A 47 3.00 3.08 1.04
N LEU A 48 3.00 2.79 -0.26
CA LEU A 48 2.56 3.76 -1.27
C LEU A 48 1.10 4.18 -1.07
N LEU A 49 0.21 3.22 -0.75
CA LEU A 49 -1.19 3.50 -0.43
C LEU A 49 -1.34 4.37 0.82
N ALA A 50 -0.60 4.04 1.89
CA ALA A 50 -0.61 4.83 3.12
C ALA A 50 -0.07 6.25 2.89
N THR A 51 1.02 6.40 2.13
CA THR A 51 1.58 7.71 1.78
C THR A 51 0.60 8.52 0.93
N ALA A 52 -0.07 7.92 -0.05
CA ALA A 52 -1.09 8.60 -0.83
C ALA A 52 -2.26 9.08 0.04
N ALA A 53 -2.74 8.25 0.97
CA ALA A 53 -3.78 8.62 1.93
C ALA A 53 -3.33 9.77 2.85
N ILE A 54 -2.10 9.76 3.35
CA ILE A 54 -1.54 10.84 4.18
C ILE A 54 -1.42 12.14 3.38
N ILE A 55 -0.95 12.08 2.12
CA ILE A 55 -0.85 13.27 1.26
C ILE A 55 -2.25 13.85 1.02
N LEU A 56 -3.26 13.02 0.74
CA LEU A 56 -4.64 13.45 0.60
C LEU A 56 -5.16 14.11 1.88
N PHE A 57 -4.88 13.53 3.05
CA PHE A 57 -5.24 14.12 4.33
C PHE A 57 -4.62 15.52 4.53
N ILE A 58 -3.32 15.65 4.28
CA ILE A 58 -2.61 16.94 4.37
C ILE A 58 -3.23 17.96 3.41
N ARG A 59 -3.56 17.55 2.18
CA ARG A 59 -4.19 18.43 1.18
C ARG A 59 -5.55 18.92 1.64
N VAL A 60 -6.39 18.06 2.22
CA VAL A 60 -7.71 18.40 2.74
C VAL A 60 -7.58 19.40 3.89
N GLN A 61 -6.69 19.12 4.85
CA GLN A 61 -6.42 20.01 5.98
C GLN A 61 -5.92 21.38 5.50
N TRP A 62 -5.01 21.42 4.53
CA TRP A 62 -4.54 22.68 3.94
C TRP A 62 -5.66 23.47 3.24
N LEU A 63 -6.57 22.79 2.54
CA LEU A 63 -7.73 23.43 1.93
C LEU A 63 -8.68 24.03 2.97
N GLU A 64 -8.91 23.29 4.07
CA GLU A 64 -9.72 23.75 5.21
C GLU A 64 -9.13 25.03 5.82
N PHE A 65 -7.81 25.08 6.04
CA PHE A 65 -7.14 26.28 6.57
C PHE A 65 -7.11 27.45 5.58
N ALA A 66 -6.88 27.18 4.28
CA ALA A 66 -6.70 28.23 3.29
C ALA A 66 -8.03 28.83 2.78
N ASN A 67 -9.10 28.04 2.76
CA ASN A 67 -10.40 28.50 2.27
C ASN A 67 -11.55 27.68 2.92
N PRO A 68 -11.97 28.05 4.15
CA PRO A 68 -12.96 27.27 4.91
C PRO A 68 -14.33 27.21 4.22
N GLU A 69 -14.66 28.19 3.37
CA GLU A 69 -15.91 28.19 2.58
C GLU A 69 -15.87 27.20 1.41
N ALA A 70 -14.68 26.90 0.88
CA ALA A 70 -14.49 25.91 -0.18
C ALA A 70 -14.49 24.47 0.37
N CYS A 71 -14.08 24.30 1.63
CA CYS A 71 -14.19 23.05 2.38
C CYS A 71 -15.61 22.92 2.96
N GLY A 72 -16.59 22.76 2.06
CA GLY A 72 -17.96 22.44 2.48
C GLY A 72 -17.98 21.18 3.35
N PHE A 73 -18.87 21.14 4.34
CA PHE A 73 -18.98 20.08 5.35
C PHE A 73 -18.97 18.67 4.72
N ASP A 74 -19.62 18.53 3.56
CA ASP A 74 -19.68 17.27 2.81
C ASP A 74 -18.35 16.91 2.11
N MET A 75 -17.70 17.85 1.42
CA MET A 75 -16.50 17.53 0.63
C MET A 75 -15.33 17.08 1.50
N CYS A 76 -15.08 17.80 2.59
CA CYS A 76 -14.01 17.46 3.52
C CYS A 76 -14.35 16.21 4.35
N GLY A 77 -15.63 16.00 4.68
CA GLY A 77 -16.11 14.75 5.27
C GLY A 77 -15.86 13.54 4.38
N PHE A 78 -16.24 13.59 3.09
CA PHE A 78 -15.96 12.52 2.13
C PHE A 78 -14.47 12.28 1.94
N ALA A 79 -13.66 13.34 1.93
CA ALA A 79 -12.22 13.20 1.79
C ALA A 79 -11.58 12.51 3.00
N ILE A 80 -11.99 12.84 4.22
CA ILE A 80 -11.52 12.17 5.45
C ILE A 80 -11.95 10.69 5.44
N VAL A 81 -13.19 10.38 5.06
CA VAL A 81 -13.65 8.99 4.90
C VAL A 81 -12.80 8.26 3.84
N GLY A 82 -12.47 8.92 2.74
CA GLY A 82 -11.58 8.40 1.71
C GLY A 82 -10.17 8.08 2.24
N VAL A 83 -9.61 8.94 3.10
CA VAL A 83 -8.32 8.69 3.77
C VAL A 83 -8.40 7.45 4.66
N VAL A 84 -9.45 7.33 5.48
CA VAL A 84 -9.64 6.17 6.36
C VAL A 84 -9.78 4.87 5.56
N MET A 85 -10.59 4.90 4.50
CA MET A 85 -10.75 3.76 3.59
C MET A 85 -9.43 3.42 2.87
N GLY A 86 -8.65 4.42 2.47
CA GLY A 86 -7.33 4.24 1.88
C GLY A 86 -6.31 3.61 2.84
N LEU A 87 -6.32 4.02 4.10
CA LEU A 87 -5.48 3.41 5.15
C LEU A 87 -5.92 1.97 5.45
N LEU A 88 -7.23 1.70 5.53
CA LEU A 88 -7.74 0.33 5.67
C LEU A 88 -7.34 -0.55 4.48
N ALA A 89 -7.43 -0.02 3.26
CA ALA A 89 -6.99 -0.71 2.05
C ALA A 89 -5.48 -1.00 2.09
N ALA A 90 -4.65 -0.11 2.62
CA ALA A 90 -3.22 -0.36 2.82
C ALA A 90 -2.97 -1.53 3.78
N VAL A 91 -3.70 -1.61 4.90
CA VAL A 91 -3.57 -2.73 5.85
C VAL A 91 -4.01 -4.04 5.21
N ILE A 92 -5.14 -4.06 4.51
CA ILE A 92 -5.63 -5.25 3.80
C ILE A 92 -4.60 -5.67 2.74
N CYS A 93 -4.05 -4.73 1.97
CA CYS A 93 -3.04 -4.99 0.96
C CYS A 93 -1.77 -5.61 1.58
N PHE A 94 -1.32 -5.13 2.74
CA PHE A 94 -0.21 -5.73 3.48
C PHE A 94 -0.50 -7.19 3.87
N ILE A 95 -1.69 -7.48 4.39
CA ILE A 95 -2.11 -8.84 4.78
C ILE A 95 -2.15 -9.76 3.55
N VAL A 96 -2.68 -9.27 2.43
CA VAL A 96 -2.74 -10.04 1.18
C VAL A 96 -1.35 -10.32 0.62
N ASN A 97 -0.43 -9.35 0.71
CA ASN A 97 0.95 -9.46 0.24
C ASN A 97 1.85 -10.37 1.11
N LEU A 98 1.43 -10.71 2.33
CA LEU A 98 2.15 -11.69 3.18
C LEU A 98 2.18 -13.08 2.55
N LEU A 99 1.09 -13.52 1.91
CA LEU A 99 1.00 -14.84 1.30
C LEU A 99 2.00 -15.05 0.15
N PRO A 100 2.07 -14.19 -0.88
CA PRO A 100 3.06 -14.30 -1.95
C PRO A 100 4.50 -14.10 -1.43
N ALA A 101 4.72 -13.21 -0.44
CA ALA A 101 6.04 -13.03 0.16
C ALA A 101 6.51 -14.30 0.91
N LEU A 102 5.60 -14.98 1.62
CA LEU A 102 5.87 -16.26 2.28
C LEU A 102 6.16 -17.37 1.26
N LEU A 103 5.40 -17.45 0.16
CA LEU A 103 5.61 -18.42 -0.91
C LEU A 103 6.97 -18.21 -1.60
N GLY A 104 7.27 -16.97 -2.01
CA GLY A 104 8.56 -16.62 -2.62
C GLY A 104 9.72 -16.95 -1.69
N GLY A 105 9.59 -16.65 -0.40
CA GLY A 105 10.63 -16.95 0.59
C GLY A 105 10.75 -18.41 1.00
N ARG A 106 9.73 -19.25 0.77
CA ARG A 106 9.83 -20.72 0.94
C ARG A 106 10.45 -21.40 -0.27
N LEU A 107 10.12 -20.94 -1.48
CA LEU A 107 10.64 -21.51 -2.73
C LEU A 107 12.12 -21.18 -2.99
N ALA A 108 12.65 -20.16 -2.32
CA ALA A 108 14.06 -19.79 -2.41
C ALA A 108 14.99 -20.51 -1.42
N LYS A 109 14.43 -21.31 -0.50
CA LYS A 109 15.21 -22.24 0.33
C LYS A 109 15.57 -23.47 -0.48
#